data_AF-A0A8H3AQC4-F1
#
_entry.id   AF-A0A8H3AQC4-F1
#
_cell.length_a   1.000
_cell.length_b   1.000
_cell.length_c   1.000
_cell.angle_alpha   90.00
_cell.angle_beta   90.00
_cell.angle_gamma   90.00
#
_symmetry.space_group_name_H-M   'P 1'
#
loop_
_entity.id
_entity.type
_entity.pdbx_description
1 polymer ?
#
loop_
_entity_poly.entity_id
_entity_poly.type
_entity_poly.pdbx_seq_one_letter_code
_entity_poly.pdbx_strand_id
1 'polypeptide(L)'
;MSAYTFSTNDDHTRQESVPRAENSRIFETHFPAENIPLGLNLINIKHGTDYRVRSYIDGIEPIDKKYEAFKATVHLDTWHETALLGAGCTWLDVSKWDRQFQFGRLTATNKLTSGNDKVVDIKFERPYDQVPKIVVWFHTVNIDRKQDSRIHAHAEDVTTSGFRLRVHTWGETVVYDSKISWVAVPLNYPNITAGSFGVSCLPTEPLPGYKEEIKFDKSFPRPPRVLIALNKFHTSNKHDLRIEAKAENVTPEGMTLTIKTWGDSVLYEAGADYIVIVD
;
A
#
# COMPACT_ATOMS: atom_id res chain seq x y z
N MET A 1 13.00 13.84 -2.30
CA MET A 1 12.24 12.58 -2.47
C MET A 1 12.83 11.53 -1.55
N SER A 2 12.01 10.85 -0.75
CA SER A 2 12.47 9.69 0.04
C SER A 2 12.97 8.59 -0.90
N ALA A 3 14.03 7.87 -0.51
CA ALA A 3 14.61 6.80 -1.32
C ALA A 3 13.65 5.61 -1.53
N TYR A 4 12.53 5.55 -0.79
CA TYR A 4 11.64 4.38 -0.71
C TYR A 4 10.18 4.69 -1.06
N THR A 5 9.99 5.79 -1.79
CA THR A 5 8.70 6.21 -2.32
C THR A 5 8.88 6.64 -3.77
N PHE A 6 7.90 6.33 -4.60
CA PHE A 6 7.79 6.85 -5.95
C PHE A 6 6.40 7.40 -6.14
N SER A 7 6.30 8.64 -6.59
CA SER A 7 5.05 9.30 -6.94
C SER A 7 5.19 9.90 -8.33
N THR A 8 4.20 9.68 -9.18
CA THR A 8 4.16 10.34 -10.49
C THR A 8 3.97 11.85 -10.39
N ASN A 9 3.51 12.35 -9.25
CA ASN A 9 3.34 13.79 -9.02
C ASN A 9 4.68 14.50 -8.76
N ASP A 10 5.75 13.74 -8.50
CA ASP A 10 7.10 14.30 -8.34
C ASP A 10 7.79 14.52 -9.72
N ASP A 11 7.21 14.03 -10.82
CA ASP A 11 7.68 14.29 -12.18
C ASP A 11 7.20 15.68 -12.66
N HIS A 12 8.07 16.69 -12.56
CA HIS A 12 7.78 18.06 -13.01
C HIS A 12 7.51 18.19 -14.52
N THR A 13 7.79 17.16 -15.31
CA THR A 13 7.47 17.14 -16.76
C THR A 13 6.07 16.58 -17.04
N ARG A 14 5.40 16.04 -16.02
CA ARG A 14 4.05 15.50 -16.12
C ARG A 14 3.02 16.63 -16.12
N GLN A 15 2.19 16.68 -17.15
CA GLN A 15 0.98 17.51 -17.14
C GLN A 15 -0.12 16.76 -16.39
N GLU A 16 -0.71 17.36 -15.36
CA GLU A 16 -1.69 16.72 -14.45
C GLU A 16 -2.90 16.08 -15.17
N SER A 17 -3.20 16.52 -16.40
CA SER A 17 -4.37 16.10 -17.18
C SER A 17 -4.08 15.12 -18.33
N VAL A 18 -2.82 14.74 -18.55
CA VAL A 18 -2.41 13.83 -19.64
C VAL A 18 -2.13 12.43 -19.07
N PRO A 19 -3.00 11.43 -19.33
CA PRO A 19 -2.79 10.07 -18.84
C PRO A 19 -1.52 9.44 -19.41
N ARG A 20 -0.84 8.61 -18.60
CA ARG A 20 0.28 7.77 -19.05
C ARG A 20 0.07 6.34 -18.55
N ALA A 21 0.21 5.36 -19.45
CA ALA A 21 0.02 3.95 -19.14
C ALA A 21 1.16 3.36 -18.30
N GLU A 22 2.39 3.83 -18.54
CA GLU A 22 3.61 3.29 -17.94
C GLU A 22 4.38 4.40 -17.24
N ASN A 23 4.83 4.14 -16.01
CA ASN A 23 5.65 5.09 -15.24
C ASN A 23 6.67 4.32 -14.42
N SER A 24 7.95 4.66 -14.53
CA SER A 24 8.99 3.92 -13.83
C SER A 24 10.07 4.81 -13.24
N ARG A 25 10.75 4.26 -12.23
CA ARG A 25 11.91 4.89 -11.59
C ARG A 25 12.91 3.81 -11.19
N ILE A 26 14.19 4.06 -11.46
CA ILE A 26 15.29 3.22 -10.97
C ILE A 26 15.61 3.61 -9.53
N PHE A 27 15.86 2.60 -8.69
CA PHE A 27 16.35 2.76 -7.33
C PHE A 27 17.40 1.70 -7.00
N GLU A 28 18.18 1.95 -5.94
CA GLU A 28 19.13 0.98 -5.40
C GLU A 28 18.48 0.22 -4.24
N THR A 29 18.73 -1.08 -4.15
CA THR A 29 18.22 -1.98 -3.13
C THR A 29 19.29 -2.96 -2.69
N HIS A 30 19.22 -3.40 -1.44
CA HIS A 30 20.07 -4.46 -0.92
C HIS A 30 19.43 -5.86 -1.09
N PHE A 31 18.28 -5.92 -1.77
CA PHE A 31 17.49 -7.12 -1.94
C PHE A 31 17.45 -7.59 -3.40
N PRO A 32 18.02 -8.78 -3.71
CA PRO A 32 18.15 -9.27 -5.07
C PRO A 32 16.89 -9.99 -5.60
N ALA A 33 15.68 -9.54 -5.24
CA ALA A 33 14.47 -10.22 -5.68
C ALA A 33 13.28 -9.28 -5.88
N GLU A 34 12.44 -9.60 -6.87
CA GLU A 34 11.32 -8.78 -7.33
C GLU A 34 10.14 -8.75 -6.35
N ASN A 35 10.18 -9.60 -5.32
CA ASN A 35 9.16 -9.74 -4.31
C ASN A 35 9.31 -8.78 -3.11
N ILE A 36 10.09 -7.70 -3.24
CA ILE A 36 10.14 -6.59 -2.25
C ILE A 36 8.70 -6.20 -1.89
N PRO A 37 8.33 -6.13 -0.59
CA PRO A 37 7.01 -5.67 -0.19
C PRO A 37 6.81 -4.22 -0.62
N LEU A 38 5.71 -3.98 -1.32
CA LEU A 38 5.33 -2.65 -1.79
C LEU A 38 3.83 -2.44 -1.69
N GLY A 39 3.42 -1.18 -1.68
CA GLY A 39 2.03 -0.79 -1.58
C GLY A 39 1.75 0.54 -2.27
N LEU A 40 0.55 0.66 -2.83
CA LEU A 40 0.01 1.89 -3.43
C LEU A 40 -0.39 2.86 -2.32
N ASN A 41 0.08 4.10 -2.41
CA ASN A 41 -0.27 5.16 -1.47
C ASN A 41 -0.91 6.37 -2.15
N LEU A 42 -0.97 6.37 -3.48
CA LEU A 42 -1.69 7.35 -4.28
C LEU A 42 -2.32 6.64 -5.47
N ILE A 43 -3.60 6.89 -5.71
CA ILE A 43 -4.33 6.44 -6.90
C ILE A 43 -5.12 7.62 -7.44
N ASN A 44 -4.92 7.95 -8.71
CA ASN A 44 -5.64 8.98 -9.45
C ASN A 44 -5.98 8.45 -10.84
N ILE A 45 -7.21 7.95 -11.00
CA ILE A 45 -7.72 7.33 -12.22
C ILE A 45 -8.94 8.10 -12.70
N LYS A 46 -8.94 8.46 -13.98
CA LYS A 46 -10.07 9.14 -14.61
C LYS A 46 -11.31 8.26 -14.62
N HIS A 47 -12.47 8.87 -14.37
CA HIS A 47 -13.76 8.21 -14.50
C HIS A 47 -14.05 7.74 -15.93
N GLY A 48 -14.88 6.70 -16.05
CA GLY A 48 -15.46 6.23 -17.31
C GLY A 48 -15.00 4.83 -17.71
N THR A 49 -13.96 4.31 -17.08
CA THR A 49 -13.37 2.99 -17.30
C THR A 49 -13.17 2.27 -15.97
N ASP A 50 -12.89 0.96 -16.00
CA ASP A 50 -12.57 0.24 -14.77
C ASP A 50 -11.34 0.84 -14.10
N TYR A 51 -11.28 0.75 -12.77
CA TYR A 51 -10.22 1.32 -11.96
C TYR A 51 -9.09 0.30 -11.85
N ARG A 52 -8.08 0.45 -12.71
CA ARG A 52 -6.94 -0.45 -12.84
C ARG A 52 -5.64 0.28 -12.55
N VAL A 53 -4.89 -0.19 -11.55
CA VAL A 53 -3.55 0.29 -11.27
C VAL A 53 -2.73 -0.80 -10.61
N ARG A 54 -1.45 -0.86 -10.93
CA ARG A 54 -0.49 -1.77 -10.31
C ARG A 54 0.82 -1.05 -10.02
N SER A 55 1.41 -1.40 -8.88
CA SER A 55 2.82 -1.22 -8.61
C SER A 55 3.52 -2.58 -8.62
N TYR A 56 4.71 -2.61 -9.21
CA TYR A 56 5.58 -3.79 -9.23
C TYR A 56 7.03 -3.39 -9.39
N ILE A 57 7.94 -4.32 -9.11
CA ILE A 57 9.38 -4.14 -9.21
C ILE A 57 9.93 -5.23 -10.13
N ASP A 58 10.79 -4.85 -11.06
CA ASP A 58 11.52 -5.75 -11.97
C ASP A 58 12.93 -5.22 -12.26
N GLY A 59 13.65 -5.88 -13.18
CA GLY A 59 14.93 -5.37 -13.70
C GLY A 59 16.02 -5.31 -12.64
N ILE A 60 16.09 -6.34 -11.78
CA ILE A 60 17.05 -6.39 -10.68
C ILE A 60 18.42 -6.85 -11.18
N GLU A 61 19.39 -5.96 -11.09
CA GLU A 61 20.76 -6.19 -11.56
C GLU A 61 21.78 -5.78 -10.49
N PRO A 62 22.85 -6.57 -10.26
CA PRO A 62 23.90 -6.20 -9.32
C PRO A 62 24.63 -4.94 -9.79
N ILE A 63 24.91 -4.01 -8.86
CA ILE A 63 25.65 -2.77 -9.17
C ILE A 63 27.13 -3.05 -9.46
N ASP A 64 27.68 -4.05 -8.76
CA ASP A 64 29.06 -4.47 -8.89
C ASP A 64 29.20 -5.99 -8.69
N LYS A 65 30.45 -6.48 -8.74
CA LYS A 65 30.75 -7.90 -8.55
C LYS A 65 30.72 -8.37 -7.09
N LYS A 66 30.42 -7.49 -6.13
CA LYS A 66 30.34 -7.84 -4.71
C LYS A 66 28.95 -8.34 -4.32
N TYR A 67 27.92 -8.06 -5.12
CA TYR A 67 26.54 -8.49 -4.87
C TYR A 67 25.98 -7.98 -3.53
N GLU A 68 26.44 -6.81 -3.09
CA GLU A 68 25.98 -6.14 -1.87
C GLU A 68 24.82 -5.18 -2.15
N ALA A 69 24.75 -4.63 -3.36
CA ALA A 69 23.69 -3.72 -3.79
C ALA A 69 23.26 -4.01 -5.25
N PHE A 70 22.00 -3.72 -5.53
CA PHE A 70 21.32 -4.00 -6.79
C PHE A 70 20.61 -2.74 -7.26
N LYS A 71 20.53 -2.53 -8.57
CA LYS A 71 19.59 -1.60 -9.19
C LYS A 71 18.32 -2.35 -9.51
N ALA A 72 17.18 -1.74 -9.25
CA ALA A 72 15.87 -2.26 -9.57
C ALA A 72 15.00 -1.14 -10.15
N THR A 73 13.99 -1.52 -10.91
CA THR A 73 13.02 -0.58 -11.48
C THR A 73 11.67 -0.77 -10.80
N VAL A 74 11.13 0.29 -10.21
CA VAL A 74 9.75 0.30 -9.71
C VAL A 74 8.83 0.91 -10.75
N HIS A 75 7.66 0.31 -10.96
CA HIS A 75 6.67 0.72 -11.95
C HIS A 75 5.34 1.11 -11.29
N LEU A 76 4.61 2.01 -11.94
CA LEU A 76 3.29 2.51 -11.59
C LEU A 76 2.45 2.59 -12.86
N ASP A 77 1.75 1.51 -13.14
CA ASP A 77 1.15 1.29 -14.45
C ASP A 77 -0.35 1.07 -14.39
N THR A 78 -0.98 1.26 -15.54
CA THR A 78 -2.34 0.83 -15.80
C THR A 78 -2.42 0.03 -17.10
N TRP A 79 -3.58 -0.51 -17.43
CA TRP A 79 -3.77 -1.32 -18.63
C TRP A 79 -5.19 -1.19 -19.19
N HIS A 80 -5.33 -1.69 -20.43
CA HIS A 80 -6.50 -1.52 -21.29
C HIS A 80 -6.87 -0.04 -21.50
N GLU A 81 -8.17 0.29 -21.45
CA GLU A 81 -8.69 1.65 -21.67
C GLU A 81 -8.52 2.60 -20.47
N THR A 82 -7.97 2.12 -19.36
CA THR A 82 -7.87 2.89 -18.11
C THR A 82 -6.95 4.10 -18.27
N ALA A 83 -7.44 5.28 -17.89
CA ALA A 83 -6.66 6.51 -17.93
C ALA A 83 -6.06 6.84 -16.55
N LEU A 84 -4.79 6.48 -16.35
CA LEU A 84 -4.03 6.78 -15.12
C LEU A 84 -3.48 8.20 -15.15
N LEU A 85 -4.08 9.07 -14.34
CA LEU A 85 -3.68 10.48 -14.18
C LEU A 85 -2.50 10.61 -13.21
N GLY A 86 -2.46 9.76 -12.19
CA GLY A 86 -1.31 9.66 -11.28
C GLY A 86 -1.39 8.44 -10.35
N ALA A 87 -0.23 8.05 -9.84
CA ALA A 87 -0.12 6.99 -8.87
C ALA A 87 1.11 7.22 -7.98
N GLY A 88 1.15 6.52 -6.85
CA GLY A 88 2.30 6.48 -5.98
C GLY A 88 2.38 5.17 -5.22
N CYS A 89 3.59 4.81 -4.83
CA CYS A 89 3.84 3.65 -3.99
C CYS A 89 4.98 3.88 -3.00
N THR A 90 5.03 3.02 -1.99
CA THR A 90 6.15 2.84 -1.07
C THR A 90 6.60 1.38 -1.08
N TRP A 91 7.83 1.11 -0.66
CA TRP A 91 8.34 -0.25 -0.53
C TRP A 91 9.28 -0.39 0.67
N LEU A 92 9.35 -1.60 1.21
CA LEU A 92 10.24 -1.96 2.32
C LEU A 92 11.50 -2.63 1.76
N ASP A 93 12.55 -1.85 1.58
CA ASP A 93 13.89 -2.37 1.25
C ASP A 93 14.58 -2.89 2.51
N VAL A 94 14.41 -4.18 2.79
CA VAL A 94 15.06 -4.90 3.89
C VAL A 94 16.01 -5.97 3.34
N SER A 95 17.14 -6.15 4.01
CA SER A 95 18.14 -7.13 3.61
C SER A 95 17.59 -8.55 3.69
N LYS A 96 17.99 -9.43 2.75
CA LYS A 96 17.67 -10.87 2.81
C LYS A 96 18.22 -11.57 4.06
N TRP A 97 19.21 -10.96 4.72
CA TRP A 97 19.80 -11.48 5.95
C TRP A 97 19.07 -11.01 7.19
N ASP A 98 18.11 -10.10 7.04
CA ASP A 98 17.27 -9.66 8.13
C ASP A 98 16.27 -10.77 8.48
N ARG A 99 16.66 -11.58 9.47
CA ARG A 99 15.85 -12.71 9.96
C ARG A 99 14.62 -12.26 10.76
N GLN A 100 14.33 -10.97 10.84
CA GLN A 100 13.25 -10.48 11.69
C GLN A 100 11.96 -10.22 10.92
N PHE A 101 12.07 -9.95 9.62
CA PHE A 101 10.91 -9.76 8.75
C PHE A 101 10.51 -11.04 8.06
N GLN A 102 9.21 -11.29 8.04
CA GLN A 102 8.60 -12.25 7.13
C GLN A 102 7.57 -11.48 6.33
N PHE A 103 7.57 -11.70 5.02
CA PHE A 103 6.69 -11.00 4.12
C PHE A 103 6.34 -11.90 2.95
N GLY A 104 5.28 -11.54 2.25
CA GLY A 104 4.86 -12.29 1.08
C GLY A 104 3.84 -11.52 0.27
N ARG A 105 3.40 -12.15 -0.82
CA ARG A 105 2.37 -11.62 -1.69
C ARG A 105 1.21 -12.59 -1.80
N LEU A 106 0.01 -12.04 -1.89
CA LEU A 106 -1.21 -12.77 -2.20
C LEU A 106 -1.84 -12.15 -3.44
N THR A 107 -2.36 -13.00 -4.34
CA THR A 107 -3.30 -12.56 -5.38
C THR A 107 -4.70 -13.01 -4.99
N ALA A 108 -5.61 -12.05 -4.84
CA ALA A 108 -7.03 -12.28 -4.75
C ALA A 108 -7.64 -12.28 -6.17
N THR A 109 -7.57 -13.43 -6.85
CA THR A 109 -8.23 -13.66 -8.14
C THR A 109 -9.66 -14.17 -7.95
N ASN A 110 -10.38 -14.37 -9.06
CA ASN A 110 -11.71 -15.00 -9.16
C ASN A 110 -12.90 -14.10 -8.83
N LYS A 111 -12.82 -12.79 -9.13
CA LYS A 111 -13.94 -11.84 -9.02
C LYS A 111 -14.55 -11.80 -7.60
N LEU A 112 -14.02 -10.94 -6.74
CA LEU A 112 -14.61 -10.69 -5.43
C LEU A 112 -15.92 -9.92 -5.60
N THR A 113 -16.93 -10.35 -4.86
CA THR A 113 -18.25 -9.69 -4.72
C THR A 113 -18.67 -9.78 -3.25
N SER A 114 -19.71 -9.05 -2.85
CA SER A 114 -20.24 -9.17 -1.48
C SER A 114 -20.57 -10.63 -1.16
N GLY A 115 -20.04 -11.12 -0.02
CA GLY A 115 -20.21 -12.50 0.44
C GLY A 115 -19.26 -13.52 -0.20
N ASN A 116 -18.40 -13.11 -1.16
CA ASN A 116 -17.40 -13.95 -1.81
C ASN A 116 -15.99 -13.41 -1.53
N ASP A 117 -15.57 -13.53 -0.28
CA ASP A 117 -14.30 -13.03 0.22
C ASP A 117 -13.15 -13.98 -0.13
N LYS A 118 -11.95 -13.42 -0.34
CA LYS A 118 -10.72 -14.22 -0.37
C LYS A 118 -10.15 -14.30 1.04
N VAL A 119 -10.12 -15.50 1.60
CA VAL A 119 -9.54 -15.79 2.91
C VAL A 119 -8.41 -16.81 2.74
N VAL A 120 -7.24 -16.51 3.30
CA VAL A 120 -6.07 -17.40 3.25
C VAL A 120 -5.36 -17.42 4.60
N ASP A 121 -5.14 -18.62 5.14
CA ASP A 121 -4.29 -18.78 6.32
C ASP A 121 -2.82 -18.74 5.90
N ILE A 122 -2.10 -17.75 6.42
CA ILE A 122 -0.67 -17.55 6.20
C ILE A 122 0.09 -18.12 7.38
N LYS A 123 0.98 -19.08 7.12
CA LYS A 123 1.91 -19.60 8.12
C LYS A 123 3.24 -18.89 8.01
N PHE A 124 3.79 -18.46 9.13
CA PHE A 124 5.16 -17.98 9.18
C PHE A 124 6.12 -19.15 8.99
N GLU A 125 7.18 -18.94 8.21
CA GLU A 125 8.29 -19.89 8.07
C GLU A 125 8.95 -20.17 9.42
N ARG A 126 8.96 -19.15 10.29
CA ARG A 126 9.46 -19.22 11.65
C ARG A 126 8.49 -18.54 12.61
N PRO A 127 8.17 -19.16 13.76
CA PRO A 127 7.33 -18.51 14.74
C PRO A 127 8.06 -17.30 15.36
N TYR A 128 7.29 -16.30 15.76
CA TYR A 128 7.77 -15.18 16.57
C TYR A 128 7.65 -15.50 18.06
N ASP A 129 8.52 -14.92 18.89
CA ASP A 129 8.41 -15.04 20.35
C ASP A 129 7.16 -14.34 20.91
N GLN A 130 6.67 -13.33 20.18
CA GLN A 130 5.45 -12.58 20.49
C GLN A 130 4.65 -12.35 19.22
N VAL A 131 3.33 -12.15 19.38
CA VAL A 131 2.43 -11.86 18.26
C VAL A 131 2.95 -10.63 17.51
N PRO A 132 3.37 -10.76 16.24
CA PRO A 132 3.88 -9.63 15.45
C PRO A 132 2.74 -8.71 15.03
N LYS A 133 3.08 -7.48 14.64
CA LYS A 133 2.14 -6.60 13.92
C LYS A 133 2.15 -6.97 12.45
N ILE A 134 0.97 -7.04 11.84
CA ILE A 134 0.84 -7.34 10.41
C ILE A 134 0.44 -6.08 9.67
N VAL A 135 1.19 -5.80 8.61
CA VAL A 135 0.91 -4.76 7.64
C VAL A 135 0.44 -5.41 6.36
N VAL A 136 -0.64 -4.89 5.78
CA VAL A 136 -1.27 -5.38 4.56
C VAL A 136 -1.42 -4.21 3.60
N TRP A 137 -0.91 -4.33 2.37
CA TRP A 137 -0.94 -3.26 1.38
C TRP A 137 -1.46 -3.75 0.04
N PHE A 138 -2.33 -2.98 -0.59
CA PHE A 138 -2.64 -3.18 -2.00
C PHE A 138 -1.48 -2.71 -2.86
N HIS A 139 -1.02 -3.56 -3.78
CA HIS A 139 -0.10 -3.16 -4.85
C HIS A 139 -0.69 -3.40 -6.24
N THR A 140 -1.90 -3.94 -6.33
CA THR A 140 -2.70 -3.95 -7.56
C THR A 140 -4.17 -3.92 -7.20
N VAL A 141 -4.95 -3.11 -7.91
CA VAL A 141 -6.41 -3.12 -7.86
C VAL A 141 -6.97 -3.09 -9.28
N ASN A 142 -8.01 -3.90 -9.51
CA ASN A 142 -8.78 -3.96 -10.75
C ASN A 142 -10.27 -4.06 -10.37
N ILE A 143 -10.96 -2.91 -10.37
CA ILE A 143 -12.32 -2.76 -9.87
C ILE A 143 -13.23 -2.29 -11.00
N ASP A 144 -14.39 -2.94 -11.15
CA ASP A 144 -15.42 -2.56 -12.12
C ASP A 144 -15.95 -1.15 -11.85
N ARG A 145 -16.13 -0.38 -12.92
CA ARG A 145 -16.55 1.03 -12.83
C ARG A 145 -18.03 1.27 -12.49
N LYS A 146 -18.89 0.26 -12.63
CA LYS A 146 -20.36 0.47 -12.61
C LYS A 146 -20.90 0.82 -11.24
N GLN A 147 -20.13 0.55 -10.19
CA GLN A 147 -20.50 0.75 -8.80
C GLN A 147 -19.36 1.43 -8.06
N ASP A 148 -19.66 2.04 -6.91
CA ASP A 148 -18.62 2.59 -6.02
C ASP A 148 -17.49 1.57 -5.80
N SER A 149 -16.27 2.06 -5.69
CA SER A 149 -15.09 1.22 -5.49
C SER A 149 -14.91 0.95 -4.01
N ARG A 150 -15.17 -0.29 -3.59
CA ARG A 150 -15.09 -0.76 -2.19
C ARG A 150 -14.15 -1.95 -2.09
N ILE A 151 -13.10 -1.84 -1.29
CA ILE A 151 -12.21 -2.98 -1.05
C ILE A 151 -11.51 -2.80 0.30
N HIS A 152 -11.29 -3.92 0.99
CA HIS A 152 -10.56 -3.95 2.24
C HIS A 152 -9.77 -5.25 2.36
N ALA A 153 -8.47 -5.12 2.61
CA ALA A 153 -7.57 -6.22 2.94
C ALA A 153 -7.01 -5.99 4.34
N HIS A 154 -7.15 -6.99 5.21
CA HIS A 154 -6.62 -6.92 6.58
C HIS A 154 -6.22 -8.30 7.08
N ALA A 155 -5.38 -8.31 8.11
CA ALA A 155 -5.04 -9.50 8.86
C ALA A 155 -6.02 -9.68 10.04
N GLU A 156 -6.49 -10.89 10.25
CA GLU A 156 -7.27 -11.32 11.41
C GLU A 156 -6.63 -12.57 12.03
N ASP A 157 -7.03 -12.92 13.26
CA ASP A 157 -6.53 -14.10 13.97
C ASP A 157 -4.99 -14.21 14.02
N VAL A 158 -4.31 -13.09 14.28
CA VAL A 158 -2.84 -13.04 14.31
C VAL A 158 -2.31 -13.79 15.53
N THR A 159 -1.42 -14.75 15.28
CA THR A 159 -0.73 -15.56 16.29
C THR A 159 0.78 -15.43 16.12
N THR A 160 1.55 -16.07 17.00
CA THR A 160 3.01 -16.20 16.84
C THR A 160 3.42 -17.04 15.64
N SER A 161 2.55 -17.89 15.10
CA SER A 161 2.85 -18.84 14.03
C SER A 161 2.26 -18.49 12.66
N GLY A 162 1.41 -17.48 12.60
CA GLY A 162 0.71 -17.10 11.38
C GLY A 162 -0.47 -16.18 11.64
N PHE A 163 -1.23 -15.90 10.61
CA PHE A 163 -2.44 -15.08 10.64
C PHE A 163 -3.37 -15.47 9.49
N ARG A 164 -4.61 -15.00 9.53
CA ARG A 164 -5.54 -15.12 8.41
C ARG A 164 -5.59 -13.81 7.64
N LEU A 165 -5.29 -13.85 6.35
CA LEU A 165 -5.41 -12.70 5.44
C LEU A 165 -6.79 -12.74 4.79
N ARG A 166 -7.57 -11.66 4.99
CA ARG A 166 -8.90 -11.51 4.41
C ARG A 166 -8.93 -10.33 3.46
N VAL A 167 -9.40 -10.56 2.24
CA VAL A 167 -9.65 -9.54 1.23
C VAL A 167 -11.12 -9.63 0.84
N HIS A 168 -11.85 -8.55 1.03
CA HIS A 168 -13.29 -8.53 0.76
C HIS A 168 -13.74 -7.22 0.13
N THR A 169 -14.95 -7.28 -0.40
CA THR A 169 -15.70 -6.15 -0.94
C THR A 169 -17.14 -6.25 -0.45
N TRP A 170 -17.92 -5.17 -0.59
CA TRP A 170 -19.31 -5.11 -0.12
C TRP A 170 -20.18 -4.29 -1.06
N GLY A 171 -21.49 -4.32 -0.84
CA GLY A 171 -22.47 -3.73 -1.74
C GLY A 171 -22.45 -4.41 -3.11
N GLU A 172 -22.62 -3.61 -4.17
CA GLU A 172 -22.64 -4.10 -5.56
C GLU A 172 -21.26 -4.07 -6.23
N THR A 173 -20.20 -3.74 -5.48
CA THR A 173 -18.84 -3.64 -6.01
C THR A 173 -18.34 -4.98 -6.51
N VAL A 174 -17.67 -4.95 -7.67
CA VAL A 174 -17.00 -6.09 -8.28
C VAL A 174 -15.51 -5.80 -8.38
N VAL A 175 -14.69 -6.63 -7.73
CA VAL A 175 -13.22 -6.57 -7.85
C VAL A 175 -12.76 -7.75 -8.70
N TYR A 176 -12.28 -7.51 -9.91
CA TYR A 176 -11.82 -8.57 -10.82
C TYR A 176 -10.57 -9.26 -10.29
N ASP A 177 -9.60 -8.47 -9.84
CA ASP A 177 -8.42 -8.93 -9.13
C ASP A 177 -7.86 -7.84 -8.20
N SER A 178 -7.16 -8.29 -7.17
CA SER A 178 -6.31 -7.43 -6.35
C SER A 178 -5.08 -8.20 -5.90
N LYS A 179 -3.93 -7.51 -5.83
CA LYS A 179 -2.68 -8.08 -5.31
C LYS A 179 -2.24 -7.34 -4.07
N ILE A 180 -1.81 -8.12 -3.09
CA ILE A 180 -1.56 -7.69 -1.73
C ILE A 180 -0.14 -8.08 -1.35
N SER A 181 0.59 -7.14 -0.75
CA SER A 181 1.82 -7.42 0.00
C SER A 181 1.47 -7.49 1.48
N TRP A 182 2.05 -8.43 2.22
CA TRP A 182 1.97 -8.46 3.68
C TRP A 182 3.36 -8.47 4.29
N VAL A 183 3.51 -7.84 5.46
CA VAL A 183 4.75 -7.81 6.24
C VAL A 183 4.43 -8.07 7.71
N ALA A 184 5.10 -9.05 8.31
CA ALA A 184 5.10 -9.30 9.75
C ALA A 184 6.26 -8.53 10.39
N VAL A 185 5.90 -7.56 11.24
CA VAL A 185 6.82 -6.69 11.96
C VAL A 185 6.89 -7.15 13.43
N PRO A 186 8.07 -7.54 13.93
CA PRO A 186 8.22 -7.99 15.32
C PRO A 186 7.90 -6.88 16.32
N LEU A 187 7.21 -7.22 17.41
CA LEU A 187 6.75 -6.25 18.42
C LEU A 187 7.92 -5.56 19.16
N ASN A 188 8.91 -6.34 19.59
CA ASN A 188 9.98 -5.89 20.48
C ASN A 188 11.25 -5.42 19.78
N TYR A 189 11.19 -5.08 18.49
CA TYR A 189 12.40 -4.67 17.79
C TYR A 189 12.64 -3.16 17.95
N PRO A 190 13.83 -2.71 18.42
CA PRO A 190 14.02 -1.34 18.90
C PRO A 190 13.87 -0.28 17.80
N ASN A 191 14.24 -0.63 16.58
CA ASN A 191 14.33 0.33 15.48
C ASN A 191 13.13 0.29 14.52
N ILE A 192 12.08 -0.48 14.85
CA ILE A 192 10.89 -0.56 14.00
C ILE A 192 9.61 -0.66 14.82
N THR A 193 8.54 -0.11 14.26
CA THR A 193 7.17 -0.40 14.64
C THR A 193 6.26 -0.36 13.42
N ALA A 194 5.01 -0.76 13.62
CA ALA A 194 3.98 -0.72 12.60
C ALA A 194 2.63 -0.38 13.22
N GLY A 195 1.66 -0.07 12.39
CA GLY A 195 0.29 0.11 12.81
C GLY A 195 -0.66 0.21 11.63
N SER A 196 -1.93 0.37 11.98
CA SER A 196 -3.04 0.50 11.05
C SER A 196 -3.86 1.71 11.44
N PHE A 197 -4.31 2.46 10.45
CA PHE A 197 -5.29 3.51 10.62
C PHE A 197 -6.44 3.25 9.65
N GLY A 198 -7.65 3.24 10.17
CA GLY A 198 -8.85 2.99 9.40
C GLY A 198 -9.97 3.88 9.89
N VAL A 199 -10.79 4.33 8.96
CA VAL A 199 -11.84 5.28 9.26
C VAL A 199 -13.01 5.10 8.32
N SER A 200 -14.20 5.21 8.90
CA SER A 200 -15.49 5.02 8.26
C SER A 200 -16.47 5.98 8.90
N CYS A 201 -17.15 6.79 8.08
CA CYS A 201 -18.31 7.56 8.52
C CYS A 201 -19.59 6.84 8.13
N LEU A 202 -20.75 7.41 8.50
CA LEU A 202 -22.03 6.87 8.04
C LEU A 202 -22.04 6.80 6.51
N PRO A 203 -22.68 5.78 5.89
CA PRO A 203 -22.51 5.43 4.47
C PRO A 203 -22.86 6.53 3.46
N THR A 204 -23.46 7.63 3.91
CA THR A 204 -24.04 8.68 3.09
C THR A 204 -23.28 10.00 3.15
N GLU A 205 -22.33 10.17 4.07
CA GLU A 205 -21.62 11.44 4.24
C GLU A 205 -20.22 11.41 3.62
N PRO A 206 -19.94 12.28 2.62
CA PRO A 206 -18.60 12.42 2.05
C PRO A 206 -17.61 12.92 3.10
N LEU A 207 -16.36 12.52 2.93
CA LEU A 207 -15.27 12.91 3.80
C LEU A 207 -14.41 13.98 3.13
N PRO A 208 -14.09 15.08 3.83
CA PRO A 208 -13.14 16.08 3.32
C PRO A 208 -11.68 15.55 3.31
N GLY A 209 -11.45 14.37 3.86
CA GLY A 209 -10.14 13.79 4.14
C GLY A 209 -9.93 13.61 5.65
N TYR A 210 -8.91 12.84 6.02
CA TYR A 210 -8.58 12.48 7.38
C TYR A 210 -7.17 12.91 7.71
N LYS A 211 -7.00 13.43 8.92
CA LYS A 211 -5.72 13.69 9.54
C LYS A 211 -5.80 13.16 10.96
N GLU A 212 -4.90 12.25 11.29
CA GLU A 212 -4.80 11.68 12.63
C GLU A 212 -3.38 11.86 13.17
N GLU A 213 -3.27 12.31 14.40
CA GLU A 213 -1.99 12.36 15.11
C GLU A 213 -1.70 10.98 15.70
N ILE A 214 -0.79 10.25 15.04
CA ILE A 214 -0.38 8.92 15.44
C ILE A 214 0.83 9.02 16.36
N LYS A 215 0.65 8.63 17.62
CA LYS A 215 1.76 8.41 18.54
C LYS A 215 2.34 7.01 18.34
N PHE A 216 3.66 6.92 18.16
CA PHE A 216 4.34 5.64 18.10
C PHE A 216 4.33 4.97 19.47
N ASP A 217 4.24 3.64 19.46
CA ASP A 217 4.30 2.83 20.69
C ASP A 217 5.67 2.86 21.38
N LYS A 218 6.69 3.34 20.66
CA LYS A 218 8.03 3.64 21.16
C LYS A 218 8.53 4.94 20.54
N SER A 219 9.32 5.69 21.32
CA SER A 219 10.06 6.84 20.80
C SER A 219 11.35 6.37 20.16
N PHE A 220 11.76 7.06 19.11
CA PHE A 220 12.99 6.82 18.37
C PHE A 220 14.07 7.85 18.72
N PRO A 221 15.36 7.57 18.44
CA PRO A 221 16.43 8.53 18.70
C PRO A 221 16.42 9.74 17.73
N ARG A 222 15.71 9.64 16.61
CA ARG A 222 15.58 10.64 15.55
C ARG A 222 14.29 10.40 14.77
N PRO A 223 13.78 11.38 14.00
CA PRO A 223 12.64 11.15 13.13
C PRO A 223 12.84 9.92 12.24
N PRO A 224 11.98 8.90 12.36
CA PRO A 224 12.10 7.67 11.59
C PRO A 224 11.62 7.87 10.13
N ARG A 225 11.96 6.91 9.28
CA ARG A 225 11.34 6.74 7.97
C ARG A 225 9.97 6.10 8.16
N VAL A 226 8.97 6.59 7.43
CA VAL A 226 7.63 6.01 7.40
C VAL A 226 7.29 5.52 6.00
N LEU A 227 6.88 4.25 5.91
CA LEU A 227 6.29 3.64 4.73
C LEU A 227 4.79 3.48 5.00
N ILE A 228 3.95 4.05 4.16
CA ILE A 228 2.48 3.99 4.28
C ILE A 228 1.85 3.62 2.95
N ALA A 229 0.86 2.74 2.97
CA ALA A 229 0.08 2.37 1.80
C ALA A 229 -1.34 1.92 2.16
N LEU A 230 -2.23 2.00 1.18
CA LEU A 230 -3.66 1.75 1.32
C LEU A 230 -3.94 0.26 1.54
N ASN A 231 -4.83 -0.01 2.49
CA ASN A 231 -5.39 -1.34 2.74
C ASN A 231 -6.92 -1.35 2.68
N LYS A 232 -7.55 -0.18 2.60
CA LYS A 232 -9.00 -0.01 2.50
C LYS A 232 -9.37 1.27 1.76
N PHE A 233 -10.39 1.21 0.91
CA PHE A 233 -11.09 2.41 0.44
C PHE A 233 -12.53 2.10 0.00
N HIS A 234 -13.41 3.09 0.19
CA HIS A 234 -14.74 3.19 -0.41
C HIS A 234 -14.86 4.57 -1.05
N THR A 235 -14.84 4.64 -2.38
CA THR A 235 -15.00 5.89 -3.15
C THR A 235 -16.22 5.83 -4.06
N SER A 236 -16.89 6.96 -4.28
CA SER A 236 -17.98 7.02 -5.25
C SER A 236 -17.49 6.75 -6.68
N ASN A 237 -18.31 6.10 -7.50
CA ASN A 237 -18.01 5.92 -8.92
C ASN A 237 -18.49 7.06 -9.83
N LYS A 238 -19.09 8.12 -9.28
CA LYS A 238 -19.65 9.23 -10.07
C LYS A 238 -18.58 10.15 -10.66
N HIS A 239 -17.38 10.12 -10.11
CA HIS A 239 -16.25 10.97 -10.44
C HIS A 239 -14.97 10.14 -10.53
N ASP A 240 -13.85 10.79 -10.79
CA ASP A 240 -12.54 10.13 -10.81
C ASP A 240 -12.27 9.44 -9.48
N LEU A 241 -11.50 8.35 -9.50
CA LEU A 241 -11.01 7.72 -8.29
C LEU A 241 -9.72 8.41 -7.87
N ARG A 242 -9.80 9.21 -6.80
CA ARG A 242 -8.69 10.00 -6.27
C ARG A 242 -8.54 9.76 -4.78
N ILE A 243 -7.43 9.14 -4.38
CA ILE A 243 -7.11 8.87 -2.98
C ILE A 243 -5.60 8.89 -2.77
N GLU A 244 -5.17 9.49 -1.66
CA GLU A 244 -3.76 9.56 -1.28
C GLU A 244 -3.61 9.37 0.23
N ALA A 245 -2.71 8.47 0.64
CA ALA A 245 -2.27 8.25 2.00
C ALA A 245 -0.82 8.73 2.18
N LYS A 246 -0.57 9.56 3.19
CA LYS A 246 0.74 10.17 3.48
C LYS A 246 1.01 10.22 4.97
N ALA A 247 2.29 10.19 5.32
CA ALA A 247 2.78 10.58 6.63
C ALA A 247 3.39 11.98 6.53
N GLU A 248 2.96 12.88 7.41
CA GLU A 248 3.38 14.26 7.51
C GLU A 248 3.91 14.51 8.94
N ASN A 249 4.67 15.59 9.14
CA ASN A 249 5.15 16.02 10.48
C ASN A 249 5.79 14.90 11.32
N VAL A 250 6.58 14.02 10.69
CA VAL A 250 7.20 12.89 11.39
C VAL A 250 8.22 13.39 12.41
N THR A 251 8.00 13.06 13.67
CA THR A 251 8.92 13.29 14.80
C THR A 251 9.41 11.95 15.36
N PRO A 252 10.36 11.92 16.30
CA PRO A 252 10.74 10.66 16.94
C PRO A 252 9.60 9.99 17.74
N GLU A 253 8.54 10.71 18.10
CA GLU A 253 7.42 10.23 18.93
C GLU A 253 6.16 9.90 18.12
N GLY A 254 6.04 10.41 16.89
CA GLY A 254 4.82 10.24 16.12
C GLY A 254 4.85 10.85 14.72
N MET A 255 3.68 10.91 14.12
CA MET A 255 3.43 11.51 12.81
C MET A 255 1.99 11.97 12.68
N THR A 256 1.73 12.87 11.75
CA THR A 256 0.37 13.12 11.24
C THR A 256 0.13 12.15 10.06
N LEU A 257 -0.80 11.22 10.19
CA LEU A 257 -1.25 10.36 9.09
C LEU A 257 -2.41 11.05 8.37
N THR A 258 -2.24 11.29 7.07
CA THR A 258 -3.25 11.92 6.22
C THR A 258 -3.76 10.92 5.18
N ILE A 259 -5.08 10.72 5.09
CA ILE A 259 -5.73 10.08 3.93
C ILE A 259 -6.72 11.06 3.32
N LYS A 260 -6.54 11.45 2.06
CA LYS A 260 -7.35 12.50 1.42
C LYS A 260 -7.83 12.12 0.03
N THR A 261 -8.90 12.78 -0.37
CA THR A 261 -9.41 12.87 -1.75
C THR A 261 -9.31 14.34 -2.22
N TRP A 262 -9.53 14.62 -3.51
CA TRP A 262 -9.53 15.98 -4.06
C TRP A 262 -10.40 16.10 -5.32
N GLY A 263 -10.61 17.34 -5.76
CA GLY A 263 -11.51 17.64 -6.88
C GLY A 263 -12.97 17.33 -6.54
N ASP A 264 -13.66 16.67 -7.45
CA ASP A 264 -15.04 16.18 -7.31
C ASP A 264 -15.13 14.74 -6.76
N SER A 265 -14.00 14.12 -6.41
CA SER A 265 -13.96 12.74 -5.92
C SER A 265 -14.52 12.63 -4.51
N VAL A 266 -15.41 11.66 -4.29
CA VAL A 266 -16.06 11.42 -3.01
C VAL A 266 -15.48 10.17 -2.34
N LEU A 267 -15.01 10.33 -1.10
CA LEU A 267 -14.50 9.27 -0.23
C LEU A 267 -15.49 9.03 0.92
N TYR A 268 -15.79 7.77 1.24
CA TYR A 268 -16.70 7.35 2.33
C TYR A 268 -16.01 6.54 3.43
N GLU A 269 -15.01 5.74 3.06
CA GLU A 269 -14.19 4.97 4.00
C GLU A 269 -12.77 4.89 3.46
N ALA A 270 -11.79 4.86 4.35
CA ALA A 270 -10.40 4.66 3.97
C ALA A 270 -9.60 3.97 5.08
N GLY A 271 -8.49 3.37 4.69
CA GLY A 271 -7.51 2.85 5.63
C GLY A 271 -6.15 2.66 4.99
N ALA A 272 -5.14 2.74 5.84
CA ALA A 272 -3.75 2.54 5.48
C ALA A 272 -3.04 1.83 6.62
N ASP A 273 -2.14 0.93 6.25
CA ASP A 273 -1.16 0.36 7.17
C ASP A 273 0.18 1.07 6.96
N TYR A 274 0.95 1.16 8.04
CA TYR A 274 2.24 1.83 8.01
C TYR A 274 3.33 1.05 8.74
N ILE A 275 4.56 1.22 8.27
CA ILE A 275 5.80 0.74 8.89
C ILE A 275 6.65 1.97 9.21
N VAL A 276 7.17 2.03 10.43
CA VAL A 276 8.04 3.10 10.93
C VAL A 276 9.38 2.48 11.26
N ILE A 277 10.45 2.90 10.60
CA ILE A 277 11.78 2.31 10.74
C ILE A 277 12.86 3.38 10.88
N VAL A 278 13.82 3.15 11.78
CA VAL A 278 15.05 3.95 11.88
C VAL A 278 16.19 3.15 11.27
N ASP A 279 16.84 3.74 10.27
CA ASP A 279 18.04 3.18 9.63
C ASP A 279 19.29 3.27 10.52
#